data_AF-W9HJ87-F1
#
_entry.id   AF-W9HJ87-F1
#
_cell.length_a   1.000
_cell.length_b   1.000
_cell.length_c   1.000
_cell.angle_alpha   90.00
_cell.angle_beta   90.00
_cell.angle_gamma   90.00
#
_symmetry.space_group_name_H-M   'P 1'
#
loop_
_entity.id
_entity.type
_entity.pdbx_description
1 polymer ?
#
loop_
_entity_poly.entity_id
_entity_poly.type
_entity_poly.pdbx_seq_one_letter_code
_entity_poly.pdbx_strand_id
1 'polypeptide(L)'
;MVTILVTGANRGIGYAIVQAIATRLPSSTIVLGCRRKDAAQEAIESLIDSGIKGKLGFVELDIENDASIEAAVASLEREYGKLDVLINNAGKVERRSSDNLADIRGASNSCYNNLITSNAVVTHAFGKLLRKCSEPRVIMISSARGSMARTNNKELPPVANIDYCVSKVGLNMLMLHLQAAENHSNNGTNITFWAVSPGHCKTAFNGYKGRKDPLEGAEAVVRLLESTKGDIEPGTFWEYENGTFQQVPW
;
A
#
# COMPACT_ATOMS: atom_id res chain seq x y z
N MET A 1 -20.70 -6.22 -4.04
CA MET A 1 -20.02 -4.90 -3.98
C MET A 1 -18.64 -5.13 -3.37
N VAL A 2 -17.59 -4.58 -3.98
CA VAL A 2 -16.19 -4.76 -3.55
C VAL A 2 -15.84 -3.65 -2.55
N THR A 3 -15.30 -4.01 -1.39
CA THR A 3 -14.83 -3.07 -0.35
C THR A 3 -13.31 -3.04 -0.35
N ILE A 4 -12.74 -1.85 -0.54
CA ILE A 4 -11.30 -1.63 -0.69
C ILE A 4 -10.84 -0.69 0.41
N LEU A 5 -9.90 -1.12 1.25
CA LEU A 5 -9.25 -0.28 2.26
C LEU A 5 -7.89 0.18 1.75
N VAL A 6 -7.65 1.49 1.75
CA VAL A 6 -6.34 2.08 1.43
C VAL A 6 -5.75 2.75 2.66
N THR A 7 -4.60 2.29 3.15
CA THR A 7 -3.95 2.89 4.33
C THR A 7 -3.18 4.16 3.94
N GLY A 8 -3.20 5.21 4.77
CA GLY A 8 -2.54 6.48 4.48
C GLY A 8 -3.11 7.21 3.25
N ALA A 9 -4.43 7.15 3.09
CA ALA A 9 -5.11 7.58 1.86
C ALA A 9 -5.48 9.07 1.78
N ASN A 10 -5.21 9.87 2.81
CA ASN A 10 -5.59 11.28 2.82
C ASN A 10 -4.71 12.18 1.93
N ARG A 11 -3.57 11.69 1.42
CA ARG A 11 -2.65 12.49 0.58
C ARG A 11 -1.71 11.62 -0.24
N GLY A 12 -0.99 12.25 -1.17
CA GLY A 12 0.11 11.62 -1.92
C GLY A 12 -0.36 10.45 -2.76
N ILE A 13 0.40 9.35 -2.77
CA ILE A 13 0.10 8.15 -3.56
C ILE A 13 -1.21 7.49 -3.09
N GLY A 14 -1.47 7.43 -1.78
CA GLY A 14 -2.70 6.82 -1.26
C GLY A 14 -3.96 7.53 -1.74
N TYR A 15 -3.95 8.87 -1.74
CA TYR A 15 -5.04 9.68 -2.30
C TYR A 15 -5.22 9.43 -3.80
N ALA A 16 -4.12 9.40 -4.54
CA ALA A 16 -4.16 9.15 -5.99
C ALA A 16 -4.65 7.74 -6.32
N ILE A 17 -4.31 6.73 -5.50
CA ILE A 17 -4.86 5.38 -5.59
C ILE A 17 -6.38 5.41 -5.41
N VAL A 18 -6.89 6.09 -4.38
CA VAL A 18 -8.34 6.23 -4.18
C VAL A 18 -8.99 6.90 -5.38
N GLN A 19 -8.41 8.00 -5.88
CA GLN A 19 -8.93 8.70 -7.05
C GLN A 19 -9.00 7.78 -8.28
N ALA A 20 -7.93 7.06 -8.57
CA ALA A 20 -7.84 6.16 -9.73
C ALA A 20 -8.85 5.01 -9.63
N ILE A 21 -8.96 4.38 -8.46
CA ILE A 21 -9.93 3.31 -8.19
C ILE A 21 -11.35 3.84 -8.30
N ALA A 22 -11.66 4.99 -7.69
CA ALA A 22 -13.01 5.55 -7.72
C ALA A 22 -13.45 5.95 -9.13
N THR A 23 -12.50 6.33 -9.98
CA THR A 23 -12.73 6.66 -11.40
C THR A 23 -12.98 5.41 -12.23
N ARG A 24 -12.14 4.38 -12.07
CA ARG A 24 -12.12 3.21 -12.97
C ARG A 24 -12.99 2.05 -12.49
N LEU A 25 -13.23 1.96 -11.17
CA LEU A 25 -14.03 0.93 -10.51
C LEU A 25 -15.16 1.57 -9.68
N PRO A 26 -16.07 2.35 -10.31
CA PRO A 26 -17.04 3.20 -9.61
C PRO A 26 -18.09 2.43 -8.78
N SER A 27 -18.21 1.11 -8.98
CA SER A 27 -19.08 0.23 -8.19
C SER A 27 -18.47 -0.22 -6.85
N SER A 28 -17.20 0.10 -6.62
CA SER A 28 -16.49 -0.23 -5.38
C SER A 28 -16.85 0.73 -4.25
N THR A 29 -16.81 0.24 -3.01
CA THR A 29 -16.75 1.07 -1.80
C THR A 29 -15.30 1.20 -1.39
N ILE A 30 -14.79 2.43 -1.32
CA ILE A 30 -13.40 2.71 -1.01
C ILE A 30 -13.33 3.38 0.36
N VAL A 31 -12.66 2.74 1.29
CA VAL A 31 -12.47 3.21 2.66
C VAL A 31 -11.07 3.79 2.80
N LEU A 32 -10.99 5.06 3.16
CA LEU A 32 -9.74 5.75 3.45
C LEU A 32 -9.32 5.44 4.88
N GLY A 33 -8.25 4.67 5.05
CA GLY A 33 -7.61 4.44 6.35
C GLY A 33 -6.66 5.59 6.68
N CYS A 34 -7.02 6.44 7.64
CA CYS A 34 -6.26 7.64 7.97
C CYS A 34 -6.17 7.85 9.48
N ARG A 35 -5.06 8.42 9.97
CA ARG A 35 -4.87 8.67 11.42
C ARG A 35 -5.77 9.75 12.00
N ARG A 36 -6.25 10.67 11.16
CA ARG A 36 -7.06 11.80 11.60
C ARG A 36 -8.29 11.93 10.72
N LYS A 37 -9.45 12.07 11.35
CA LYS A 37 -10.75 12.19 10.70
C LYS A 37 -10.89 13.45 9.86
N ASP A 38 -10.38 14.59 10.36
CA ASP A 38 -10.38 15.88 9.66
C ASP A 38 -9.72 15.77 8.28
N ALA A 39 -8.50 15.25 8.23
CA ALA A 39 -7.74 15.10 7.00
C ALA A 39 -8.34 14.08 6.03
N ALA A 40 -9.03 13.06 6.54
CA ALA A 40 -9.75 12.11 5.70
C ALA A 40 -10.99 12.74 5.07
N GLN A 41 -11.73 13.53 5.84
CA GLN A 41 -12.92 14.22 5.38
C GLN A 41 -12.58 15.25 4.30
N GLU A 42 -11.54 16.06 4.51
CA GLU A 42 -11.02 16.99 3.50
C GLU A 42 -10.64 16.27 2.19
N ALA A 43 -9.99 15.11 2.30
CA ALA A 43 -9.64 14.31 1.13
C ALA A 43 -10.88 13.76 0.40
N ILE A 44 -11.88 13.28 1.13
CA ILE A 44 -13.13 12.78 0.56
C ILE A 44 -13.89 13.90 -0.14
N GLU A 45 -14.00 15.08 0.49
CA GLU A 45 -14.64 16.26 -0.10
C GLU A 45 -13.93 16.69 -1.38
N SER A 46 -12.59 16.77 -1.36
CA SER A 46 -11.81 17.11 -2.55
C SER A 46 -12.00 16.10 -3.69
N LEU A 47 -12.16 14.81 -3.39
CA LEU A 47 -12.44 13.79 -4.41
C LEU A 47 -13.84 14.00 -5.01
N ILE A 48 -14.84 14.23 -4.17
CA ILE A 48 -16.22 14.49 -4.62
C ILE A 48 -16.27 15.75 -5.49
N ASP A 49 -15.62 16.83 -5.08
CA ASP A 49 -15.55 18.09 -5.82
C ASP A 49 -14.83 17.93 -7.17
N SER A 50 -13.88 16.99 -7.26
CA SER A 50 -13.22 16.62 -8.53
C SER A 50 -14.09 15.77 -9.46
N GLY A 51 -15.32 15.44 -9.06
CA GLY A 51 -16.29 14.69 -9.85
C GLY A 51 -16.37 13.20 -9.55
N ILE A 52 -15.70 12.72 -8.49
CA ILE A 52 -15.83 11.32 -8.06
C ILE A 52 -17.22 11.06 -7.50
N LYS A 53 -17.92 10.07 -8.08
CA LYS A 53 -19.27 9.64 -7.68
C LYS A 53 -19.29 8.31 -6.93
N GLY A 54 -18.13 7.68 -6.76
CA GLY A 54 -17.99 6.40 -6.06
C GLY A 54 -18.31 6.51 -4.57
N LYS A 55 -18.56 5.37 -3.92
CA LYS A 55 -18.78 5.34 -2.46
C LYS A 55 -17.45 5.48 -1.73
N LEU A 56 -17.27 6.61 -1.04
CA LEU A 56 -16.10 6.89 -0.22
C LEU A 56 -16.47 6.83 1.26
N GLY A 57 -15.66 6.11 2.03
CA GLY A 57 -15.78 6.00 3.48
C GLY A 57 -14.45 6.30 4.17
N PHE A 58 -14.47 6.35 5.50
CA PHE A 58 -13.29 6.59 6.32
C PHE A 58 -13.23 5.60 7.47
N VAL A 59 -12.02 5.18 7.83
CA VAL A 59 -11.73 4.53 9.09
C VAL A 59 -10.49 5.15 9.73
N GLU A 60 -10.56 5.40 11.03
CA GLU A 60 -9.36 5.81 11.78
C GLU A 60 -8.38 4.63 11.84
N LEU A 61 -7.18 4.84 11.32
CA LEU A 61 -6.15 3.81 11.27
C LEU A 61 -4.75 4.42 11.37
N ASP A 62 -4.12 4.21 12.51
CA ASP A 62 -2.68 4.33 12.69
C ASP A 62 -2.02 2.94 12.66
N ILE A 63 -1.21 2.70 11.64
CA ILE A 63 -0.57 1.39 11.41
C ILE A 63 0.52 1.07 12.46
N GLU A 64 0.93 2.05 13.28
CA GLU A 64 1.89 1.86 14.37
C GLU A 64 1.22 1.71 15.75
N ASN A 65 -0.11 1.65 15.79
CA ASN A 65 -0.87 1.54 17.04
C ASN A 65 -1.83 0.35 16.98
N ASP A 66 -1.53 -0.69 17.76
CA ASP A 66 -2.30 -1.94 17.77
C ASP A 66 -3.78 -1.72 18.10
N ALA A 67 -4.09 -0.87 19.08
CA ALA A 67 -5.48 -0.56 19.45
C ALA A 67 -6.23 0.17 18.32
N SER A 68 -5.54 1.02 17.56
CA SER A 68 -6.11 1.67 16.36
C SER A 68 -6.40 0.63 15.26
N ILE A 69 -5.49 -0.32 15.04
CA ILE A 69 -5.67 -1.41 14.07
C ILE A 69 -6.87 -2.29 14.46
N GLU A 70 -6.96 -2.72 15.73
CA GLU A 70 -8.07 -3.53 16.23
C GLU A 70 -9.41 -2.80 16.11
N ALA A 71 -9.46 -1.52 16.48
CA ALA A 71 -10.65 -0.69 16.35
C ALA A 71 -11.08 -0.54 14.88
N ALA A 72 -10.12 -0.38 13.96
CA ALA A 72 -10.40 -0.29 12.52
C ALA A 72 -10.98 -1.59 11.97
N VAL A 73 -10.41 -2.75 12.36
CA VAL A 73 -10.96 -4.07 11.99
C VAL A 73 -12.39 -4.22 12.49
N ALA A 74 -12.65 -3.93 13.77
CA ALA A 74 -13.99 -4.02 14.35
C ALA A 74 -14.99 -3.07 13.67
N SER A 75 -14.55 -1.86 13.29
CA SER A 75 -15.40 -0.91 12.57
C SER A 75 -15.76 -1.40 11.18
N LEU A 76 -14.78 -1.88 10.39
CA LEU A 76 -15.03 -2.41 9.06
C LEU A 76 -15.88 -3.68 9.10
N GLU A 77 -15.68 -4.54 10.10
CA GLU A 77 -16.51 -5.72 10.31
C GLU A 77 -17.97 -5.34 10.54
N ARG A 78 -18.22 -4.36 11.42
CA ARG A 78 -19.58 -3.90 11.74
C ARG A 78 -20.26 -3.23 10.55
N GLU A 79 -19.53 -2.44 9.76
CA GLU A 79 -20.11 -1.62 8.70
C GLU A 79 -20.25 -2.38 7.37
N TYR A 80 -19.25 -3.20 7.01
CA TYR A 80 -19.19 -3.86 5.70
C TYR A 80 -19.23 -5.39 5.79
N GLY A 81 -19.02 -5.98 6.97
CA GLY A 81 -19.03 -7.43 7.19
C GLY A 81 -17.79 -8.18 6.71
N LYS A 82 -17.10 -7.66 5.68
CA LYS A 82 -15.92 -8.25 5.02
C LYS A 82 -15.00 -7.17 4.45
N LEU A 83 -13.81 -7.58 4.01
CA LEU A 83 -12.90 -6.75 3.22
C LEU A 83 -12.52 -7.53 1.96
N ASP A 84 -12.59 -6.91 0.78
CA ASP A 84 -12.22 -7.58 -0.47
C ASP A 84 -10.76 -7.27 -0.84
N VAL A 85 -10.31 -6.04 -0.59
CA VAL A 85 -8.96 -5.59 -0.95
C VAL A 85 -8.36 -4.75 0.17
N LEU A 86 -7.13 -5.07 0.57
CA LEU A 86 -6.29 -4.22 1.42
C LEU A 86 -5.12 -3.65 0.61
N ILE A 87 -4.97 -2.34 0.59
CA ILE A 87 -3.85 -1.64 -0.03
C ILE A 87 -3.00 -1.01 1.07
N ASN A 88 -1.88 -1.66 1.36
CA ASN A 88 -0.89 -1.22 2.32
C ASN A 88 0.00 -0.15 1.69
N ASN A 89 -0.46 1.11 1.79
CA ASN A 89 0.20 2.29 1.22
C ASN A 89 0.90 3.16 2.27
N ALA A 90 0.38 3.20 3.49
CA ALA A 90 0.94 4.04 4.56
C ALA A 90 2.43 3.76 4.76
N GLY A 91 3.22 4.83 4.81
CA GLY A 91 4.65 4.76 4.97
C GLY A 91 5.25 6.12 5.31
N LYS A 92 6.17 6.14 6.26
CA LYS A 92 7.00 7.31 6.61
C LYS A 92 8.46 6.91 6.69
N VAL A 93 9.35 7.86 6.45
CA VAL A 93 10.78 7.71 6.66
C VAL A 93 11.21 8.77 7.65
N GLU A 94 11.75 8.33 8.77
CA GLU A 94 12.45 9.20 9.70
C GLU A 94 13.89 9.39 9.20
N ARG A 95 14.36 10.64 9.22
CA ARG A 95 15.73 10.97 8.81
C ARG A 95 16.54 11.20 10.05
N ARG A 96 17.72 10.57 10.11
CA ARG A 96 18.74 10.88 11.09
C ARG A 96 19.05 12.39 11.10
N SER A 97 19.23 12.93 12.29
CA SER A 97 19.54 14.34 12.55
C SER A 97 21.05 14.56 12.80
N SER A 98 21.80 13.49 13.00
CA SER A 98 23.22 13.46 13.35
C SER A 98 23.87 12.12 12.94
N ASP A 99 25.18 11.99 13.18
CA ASP A 99 25.94 10.73 13.00
C ASP A 99 26.14 9.95 14.31
N ASN A 100 25.45 10.32 15.40
CA ASN A 100 25.59 9.59 16.65
C ASN A 100 24.87 8.22 16.57
N LEU A 101 25.40 7.23 17.29
CA LEU A 101 24.92 5.84 17.18
C LEU A 101 23.45 5.66 17.61
N ALA A 102 22.97 6.46 18.57
CA ALA A 102 21.60 6.36 19.06
C ALA A 102 20.59 6.86 18.01
N ASP A 103 20.91 7.96 17.33
CA ASP A 103 20.10 8.56 16.27
C ASP A 103 20.09 7.70 15.00
N ILE A 104 21.25 7.14 14.61
CA ILE A 104 21.32 6.16 13.52
C ILE A 104 20.39 4.97 13.82
N ARG A 105 20.51 4.37 15.01
CA ARG A 105 19.68 3.22 15.41
C ARG A 105 18.19 3.59 15.49
N GLY A 106 17.87 4.75 16.05
CA GLY A 106 16.51 5.23 16.21
C GLY A 106 15.80 5.43 14.87
N ALA A 107 16.45 6.13 13.94
CA ALA A 107 15.92 6.37 12.60
C ALA A 107 15.70 5.05 11.83
N SER A 108 16.66 4.11 11.87
CA SER A 108 16.51 2.79 11.24
C SER A 108 15.34 2.00 11.85
N ASN A 109 15.26 1.90 13.18
CA ASN A 109 14.19 1.17 13.86
C ASN A 109 12.80 1.76 13.57
N SER A 110 12.67 3.10 13.56
CA SER A 110 11.44 3.80 13.21
C SER A 110 11.03 3.50 11.75
N CYS A 111 11.98 3.54 10.83
CA CYS A 111 11.77 3.20 9.42
C CYS A 111 11.30 1.75 9.24
N TYR A 112 11.96 0.79 9.89
CA TYR A 112 11.65 -0.65 9.76
C TYR A 112 10.33 -1.00 10.43
N ASN A 113 10.04 -0.41 11.60
CA ASN A 113 8.76 -0.58 12.26
C ASN A 113 7.62 -0.12 11.35
N ASN A 114 7.71 1.09 10.81
CA ASN A 114 6.65 1.67 9.98
C ASN A 114 6.47 0.95 8.64
N LEU A 115 7.57 0.66 7.94
CA LEU A 115 7.52 0.17 6.56
C LEU A 115 7.43 -1.36 6.44
N ILE A 116 7.82 -2.11 7.49
CA ILE A 116 7.78 -3.58 7.47
C ILE A 116 6.82 -4.10 8.54
N THR A 117 7.13 -3.87 9.83
CA THR A 117 6.42 -4.50 10.95
C THR A 117 4.94 -4.10 10.96
N SER A 118 4.64 -2.81 10.88
CA SER A 118 3.27 -2.28 10.83
C SER A 118 2.48 -2.85 9.65
N ASN A 119 3.07 -2.99 8.46
CA ASN A 119 2.40 -3.60 7.32
C ASN A 119 2.12 -5.10 7.54
N ALA A 120 3.01 -5.81 8.23
CA ALA A 120 2.76 -7.20 8.63
C ALA A 120 1.60 -7.31 9.63
N VAL A 121 1.58 -6.46 10.67
CA VAL A 121 0.53 -6.46 11.71
C VAL A 121 -0.82 -6.10 11.12
N VAL A 122 -0.91 -5.03 10.32
CA VAL A 122 -2.15 -4.63 9.63
C VAL A 122 -2.65 -5.76 8.74
N THR A 123 -1.79 -6.36 7.92
CA THR A 123 -2.17 -7.48 7.04
C THR A 123 -2.71 -8.65 7.83
N HIS A 124 -2.06 -9.01 8.94
CA HIS A 124 -2.50 -10.08 9.82
C HIS A 124 -3.88 -9.78 10.43
N ALA A 125 -4.07 -8.58 10.99
CA ALA A 125 -5.30 -8.17 11.66
C ALA A 125 -6.51 -8.16 10.71
N PHE A 126 -6.34 -7.62 9.51
CA PHE A 126 -7.40 -7.60 8.49
C PHE A 126 -7.61 -8.96 7.79
N GLY A 127 -6.71 -9.92 7.99
CA GLY A 127 -6.78 -11.27 7.39
C GLY A 127 -8.10 -11.98 7.66
N LYS A 128 -8.69 -11.82 8.86
CA LYS A 128 -10.00 -12.42 9.19
C LYS A 128 -11.13 -11.88 8.32
N LEU A 129 -11.13 -10.58 8.01
CA LEU A 129 -12.13 -9.96 7.14
C LEU A 129 -11.90 -10.28 5.67
N LEU A 130 -10.64 -10.33 5.25
CA LEU A 130 -10.25 -10.74 3.90
C LEU A 130 -10.75 -12.15 3.59
N ARG A 131 -10.59 -13.11 4.51
CA ARG A 131 -11.03 -14.50 4.30
C ARG A 131 -12.54 -14.69 4.19
N LYS A 132 -13.35 -13.68 4.50
CA LYS A 132 -14.81 -13.69 4.23
C LYS A 132 -15.14 -13.39 2.76
N CYS A 133 -14.16 -12.92 1.98
CA CYS A 133 -14.28 -12.74 0.54
C CYS A 133 -13.92 -14.04 -0.20
N SER A 134 -14.45 -14.23 -1.41
CA SER A 134 -14.11 -15.32 -2.33
C SER A 134 -12.79 -15.10 -3.08
N GLU A 135 -12.37 -13.84 -3.24
CA GLU A 135 -11.15 -13.44 -3.94
C GLU A 135 -10.43 -12.28 -3.21
N PRO A 136 -9.97 -12.49 -1.96
CA PRO A 136 -9.28 -11.45 -1.22
C PRO A 136 -7.92 -11.11 -1.84
N ARG A 137 -7.62 -9.80 -1.91
CA ARG A 137 -6.36 -9.29 -2.47
C ARG A 137 -5.67 -8.35 -1.48
N VAL A 138 -4.35 -8.44 -1.40
CA VAL A 138 -3.50 -7.50 -0.66
C VAL A 138 -2.43 -6.94 -1.58
N ILE A 139 -2.34 -5.61 -1.67
CA ILE A 139 -1.33 -4.92 -2.47
C ILE A 139 -0.42 -4.13 -1.54
N MET A 140 0.87 -4.46 -1.56
CA MET A 140 1.92 -3.74 -0.84
C MET A 140 2.47 -2.62 -1.73
N ILE A 141 2.34 -1.36 -1.33
CA ILE A 141 2.99 -0.25 -2.05
C ILE A 141 4.47 -0.22 -1.66
N SER A 142 5.27 -0.86 -2.50
CA SER A 142 6.72 -0.96 -2.37
C SER A 142 7.40 0.18 -3.16
N SER A 143 8.53 -0.10 -3.80
CA SER A 143 9.30 0.83 -4.61
C SER A 143 10.28 0.07 -5.48
N ALA A 144 10.62 0.58 -6.66
CA ALA A 144 11.72 0.04 -7.46
C ALA A 144 13.04 -0.06 -6.67
N ARG A 145 13.21 0.73 -5.60
CA ARG A 145 14.33 0.62 -4.64
C ARG A 145 14.32 -0.66 -3.79
N GLY A 146 13.24 -1.44 -3.83
CA GLY A 146 13.14 -2.79 -3.28
C GLY A 146 13.57 -3.90 -4.25
N SER A 147 14.03 -3.54 -5.46
CA SER A 147 14.63 -4.49 -6.41
C SER A 147 16.15 -4.57 -6.19
N MET A 148 16.62 -5.73 -5.75
CA MET A 148 18.02 -6.10 -5.66
C MET A 148 18.65 -6.22 -7.05
N ALA A 149 17.98 -6.79 -8.05
CA ALA A 149 18.48 -6.86 -9.42
C ALA A 149 18.75 -5.47 -9.99
N ARG A 150 17.80 -4.54 -9.90
CA ARG A 150 18.01 -3.16 -10.40
C ARG A 150 19.11 -2.43 -9.63
N THR A 151 19.22 -2.69 -8.33
CA THR A 151 20.30 -2.13 -7.49
C THR A 151 21.66 -2.67 -7.93
N ASN A 152 21.79 -3.98 -8.10
CA ASN A 152 23.01 -4.66 -8.53
C ASN A 152 23.44 -4.24 -9.94
N ASN A 153 22.47 -4.09 -10.85
CA ASN A 153 22.69 -3.67 -12.23
C ASN A 153 22.89 -2.16 -12.40
N LYS A 154 22.81 -1.37 -11.31
CA LYS A 154 22.95 0.10 -11.32
C LYS A 154 21.91 0.81 -12.19
N GLU A 155 20.71 0.25 -12.26
CA GLU A 155 19.58 0.79 -13.02
C GLU A 155 18.80 1.86 -12.25
N LEU A 156 19.10 2.04 -10.96
CA LEU A 156 18.42 3.00 -10.08
C LEU A 156 19.26 4.28 -9.89
N PRO A 157 18.60 5.44 -9.68
CA PRO A 157 19.28 6.66 -9.27
C PRO A 157 20.04 6.48 -7.95
N PRO A 158 21.01 7.36 -7.64
CA PRO A 158 21.76 7.33 -6.39
C PRO A 158 20.88 7.13 -5.15
N VAL A 159 21.42 6.39 -4.18
CA VAL A 159 20.73 6.11 -2.93
C VAL A 159 20.48 7.41 -2.16
N ALA A 160 19.22 7.66 -1.82
CA ALA A 160 18.84 8.83 -1.03
C ALA A 160 18.71 8.50 0.46
N ASN A 161 18.29 7.27 0.79
CA ASN A 161 18.13 6.78 2.15
C ASN A 161 18.25 5.25 2.14
N ILE A 162 19.23 4.70 2.89
CA ILE A 162 19.53 3.27 2.90
C ILE A 162 18.41 2.49 3.60
N ASP A 163 17.94 2.96 4.76
CA ASP A 163 16.89 2.28 5.53
C ASP A 163 15.61 2.12 4.73
N TYR A 164 15.23 3.13 3.95
CA TYR A 164 14.09 3.04 3.04
C TYR A 164 14.30 1.95 1.98
N CYS A 165 15.48 1.86 1.35
CA CYS A 165 15.75 0.84 0.34
C CYS A 165 15.68 -0.56 0.97
N VAL A 166 16.34 -0.76 2.10
CA VAL A 166 16.31 -2.03 2.86
C VAL A 166 14.87 -2.38 3.26
N SER A 167 14.10 -1.39 3.73
CA SER A 167 12.69 -1.60 4.09
C SER A 167 11.83 -2.04 2.93
N LYS A 168 12.07 -1.52 1.71
CA LYS A 168 11.31 -1.92 0.53
C LYS A 168 11.70 -3.30 0.02
N VAL A 169 12.95 -3.73 0.19
CA VAL A 169 13.34 -5.15 0.02
C VAL A 169 12.65 -6.02 1.08
N GLY A 170 12.65 -5.61 2.34
CA GLY A 170 11.98 -6.31 3.43
C GLY A 170 10.48 -6.46 3.23
N LEU A 171 9.80 -5.41 2.76
CA LEU A 171 8.37 -5.43 2.43
C LEU A 171 8.07 -6.37 1.25
N ASN A 172 8.93 -6.37 0.23
CA ASN A 172 8.86 -7.30 -0.89
C ASN A 172 8.99 -8.77 -0.42
N MET A 173 9.97 -9.04 0.45
CA MET A 173 10.20 -10.39 0.99
C MET A 173 9.09 -10.84 1.94
N LEU A 174 8.54 -9.93 2.75
CA LEU A 174 7.35 -10.17 3.55
C LEU A 174 6.17 -10.59 2.68
N MET A 175 5.90 -9.85 1.61
CA MET A 175 4.83 -10.15 0.65
C MET A 175 4.99 -11.54 0.03
N LEU A 176 6.20 -11.88 -0.41
CA LEU A 176 6.51 -13.20 -0.96
C LEU A 176 6.26 -14.33 0.03
N HIS A 177 6.70 -14.17 1.29
CA HIS A 177 6.48 -15.19 2.31
C HIS A 177 5.01 -15.33 2.71
N LEU A 178 4.25 -14.22 2.72
CA LEU A 178 2.80 -14.27 2.91
C LEU A 178 2.13 -15.04 1.76
N GLN A 179 2.50 -14.78 0.50
CA GLN A 179 1.99 -15.54 -0.64
C GLN A 179 2.36 -17.02 -0.55
N ALA A 180 3.61 -17.33 -0.24
CA ALA A 180 4.07 -18.71 -0.09
C ALA A 180 3.29 -19.43 1.01
N ALA A 181 2.97 -18.76 2.12
CA ALA A 181 2.14 -19.32 3.18
C ALA A 181 0.71 -19.63 2.68
N GLU A 182 0.10 -18.75 1.88
CA GLU A 182 -1.22 -19.00 1.28
C GLU A 182 -1.19 -20.15 0.27
N ASN A 183 -0.11 -20.31 -0.50
CA ASN A 183 0.02 -21.41 -1.47
C ASN A 183 0.00 -22.79 -0.81
N HIS A 184 0.35 -22.87 0.48
CA HIS A 184 0.33 -24.09 1.28
C HIS A 184 -0.81 -24.13 2.30
N SER A 185 -1.68 -23.12 2.32
CA SER A 185 -2.78 -23.01 3.26
C SER A 185 -3.93 -23.94 2.88
N ASN A 186 -4.48 -24.63 3.89
CA ASN A 186 -5.75 -25.37 3.79
C ASN A 186 -6.89 -24.65 4.55
N ASN A 187 -6.68 -23.39 4.95
CA ASN A 187 -7.56 -22.65 5.87
C ASN A 187 -8.70 -21.88 5.16
N GLY A 188 -9.19 -22.39 4.03
CA GLY A 188 -10.29 -21.78 3.26
C GLY A 188 -9.80 -20.93 2.10
N THR A 189 -10.33 -19.71 1.95
CA THR A 189 -9.98 -18.83 0.83
C THR A 189 -8.56 -18.29 0.97
N ASN A 190 -7.75 -18.53 -0.07
CA ASN A 190 -6.39 -18.00 -0.16
C ASN A 190 -6.39 -16.52 -0.53
N ILE A 191 -5.53 -15.75 0.14
CA ILE A 191 -5.31 -14.34 -0.15
C ILE A 191 -4.26 -14.19 -1.26
N THR A 192 -4.56 -13.39 -2.27
CA THR A 192 -3.58 -13.04 -3.31
C THR A 192 -2.79 -11.82 -2.89
N PHE A 193 -1.46 -11.92 -2.94
CA PHE A 193 -0.54 -10.84 -2.61
C PHE A 193 0.22 -10.33 -3.84
N TRP A 194 0.35 -9.01 -3.95
CA TRP A 194 1.24 -8.36 -4.91
C TRP A 194 2.00 -7.21 -4.26
N ALA A 195 3.13 -6.85 -4.87
CA ALA A 195 3.82 -5.59 -4.59
C ALA A 195 3.71 -4.64 -5.78
N VAL A 196 3.69 -3.34 -5.52
CA VAL A 196 3.68 -2.30 -6.57
C VAL A 196 4.75 -1.25 -6.31
N SER A 197 5.49 -0.88 -7.36
CA SER A 197 6.31 0.33 -7.40
C SER A 197 5.50 1.41 -8.11
N PRO A 198 5.10 2.50 -7.41
CA PRO A 198 4.33 3.58 -8.02
C PRO A 198 5.19 4.46 -8.94
N GLY A 199 6.51 4.30 -8.93
CA GLY A 199 7.44 5.19 -9.62
C GLY A 199 7.83 6.41 -8.77
N HIS A 200 8.59 7.32 -9.37
CA HIS A 200 9.08 8.51 -8.67
C HIS A 200 8.05 9.65 -8.72
N CYS A 201 6.98 9.50 -7.94
CA CYS A 201 5.85 10.44 -7.91
C CYS A 201 6.15 11.75 -7.17
N LYS A 202 5.55 12.85 -7.64
CA LYS A 202 5.64 14.18 -7.03
C LYS A 202 4.75 14.27 -5.79
N THR A 203 5.29 13.97 -4.61
CA THR A 203 4.52 13.97 -3.34
C THR A 203 5.28 14.63 -2.20
N ALA A 204 4.58 14.97 -1.11
CA ALA A 204 5.22 15.51 0.10
C ALA A 204 6.30 14.58 0.69
N PHE A 205 6.17 13.25 0.51
CA PHE A 205 7.11 12.24 1.04
C PHE A 205 8.56 12.47 0.57
N ASN A 206 8.75 12.90 -0.68
CA ASN A 206 10.07 13.21 -1.25
C ASN A 206 10.33 14.71 -1.39
N GLY A 207 9.51 15.57 -0.77
CA GLY A 207 9.59 17.01 -0.94
C GLY A 207 9.29 17.47 -2.38
N TYR A 208 8.36 16.78 -3.05
CA TYR A 208 7.91 17.06 -4.42
C TYR A 208 9.03 16.99 -5.48
N LYS A 209 10.08 16.18 -5.24
CA LYS A 209 11.21 15.96 -6.17
C LYS A 209 10.91 14.93 -7.28
N GLY A 210 9.80 14.22 -7.17
CA GLY A 210 9.35 13.28 -8.19
C GLY A 210 8.96 13.97 -9.50
N ARG A 211 9.04 13.23 -10.61
CA ARG A 211 8.68 13.71 -11.95
C ARG A 211 7.34 13.18 -12.44
N LYS A 212 6.90 12.05 -11.87
CA LYS A 212 5.68 11.36 -12.25
C LYS A 212 4.48 11.94 -11.50
N ASP A 213 3.34 12.04 -12.17
CA ASP A 213 2.11 12.40 -11.49
C ASP A 213 1.67 11.27 -10.53
N PRO A 214 1.19 11.57 -9.31
CA PRO A 214 0.71 10.55 -8.40
C PRO A 214 -0.41 9.66 -8.98
N LEU A 215 -1.29 10.20 -9.84
CA LEU A 215 -2.37 9.44 -10.48
C LEU A 215 -1.83 8.42 -11.48
N GLU A 216 -0.81 8.80 -12.27
CA GLU A 216 -0.07 7.85 -13.10
C GLU A 216 0.64 6.78 -12.24
N GLY A 217 1.08 7.13 -11.04
CA GLY A 217 1.68 6.18 -10.09
C GLY A 217 0.70 5.15 -9.53
N ALA A 218 -0.59 5.46 -9.52
CA ALA A 218 -1.64 4.53 -9.11
C ALA A 218 -2.02 3.51 -10.19
N GLU A 219 -1.57 3.70 -11.43
CA GLU A 219 -2.00 2.90 -12.59
C GLU A 219 -1.73 1.40 -12.41
N ALA A 220 -0.55 1.03 -11.89
CA ALA A 220 -0.22 -0.37 -11.63
C ALA A 220 -1.15 -1.01 -10.59
N VAL A 221 -1.58 -0.24 -9.58
CA VAL A 221 -2.55 -0.71 -8.59
C VAL A 221 -3.89 -0.98 -9.25
N VAL A 222 -4.40 -0.04 -10.05
CA VAL A 222 -5.72 -0.22 -10.68
C VAL A 222 -5.72 -1.39 -11.67
N ARG A 223 -4.65 -1.60 -12.44
CA ARG A 223 -4.53 -2.75 -13.34
C ARG A 223 -4.59 -4.09 -12.61
N LEU A 224 -3.96 -4.19 -11.43
CA LEU A 224 -4.07 -5.38 -10.57
C LEU A 224 -5.50 -5.60 -10.03
N LEU A 225 -6.28 -4.53 -9.86
CA LEU A 225 -7.66 -4.62 -9.39
C LEU A 225 -8.65 -4.94 -10.52
N GLU A 226 -8.36 -4.51 -11.75
CA GLU A 226 -9.14 -4.85 -12.94
C GLU A 226 -8.89 -6.29 -13.42
N SER A 227 -7.78 -6.91 -13.03
CA SER A 227 -7.48 -8.28 -13.42
C SER A 227 -8.48 -9.28 -12.83
N THR A 228 -8.78 -10.32 -13.59
CA THR A 228 -9.53 -11.47 -13.09
C THR A 228 -8.60 -12.44 -12.37
N LYS A 229 -9.18 -13.37 -11.60
CA LYS A 229 -8.43 -14.35 -10.84
C LYS A 229 -7.62 -15.25 -11.78
N GLY A 230 -6.29 -15.26 -11.61
CA GLY A 230 -5.37 -16.07 -12.41
C GLY A 230 -4.72 -15.34 -13.59
N ASP A 231 -5.18 -14.13 -13.95
CA ASP A 231 -4.56 -13.35 -15.04
C ASP A 231 -3.14 -12.89 -14.69
N ILE A 232 -2.91 -12.62 -13.42
CA ILE A 232 -1.63 -12.11 -12.90
C ILE A 232 -1.17 -13.07 -11.81
N GLU A 233 0.04 -13.59 -11.96
CA GLU A 233 0.62 -14.54 -11.03
C GLU A 233 0.72 -13.91 -9.62
N PRO A 234 0.21 -14.56 -8.56
CA PRO A 234 0.38 -14.11 -7.18
C PRO A 234 1.86 -14.02 -6.78
N GLY A 235 2.18 -13.20 -5.77
CA GLY A 235 3.56 -13.11 -5.26
C GLY A 235 4.52 -12.42 -6.23
N THR A 236 4.01 -11.54 -7.10
CA THR A 236 4.80 -10.79 -8.08
C THR A 236 4.84 -9.29 -7.76
N PHE A 237 5.80 -8.58 -8.37
CA PHE A 237 6.08 -7.16 -8.12
C PHE A 237 5.94 -6.37 -9.42
N TRP A 238 5.10 -5.34 -9.43
CA TRP A 238 4.68 -4.65 -10.65
C TRP A 238 4.94 -3.15 -10.62
N GLU A 239 5.05 -2.55 -11.80
CA GLU A 239 5.04 -1.11 -11.99
C GLU A 239 4.33 -0.73 -13.28
N TYR A 240 4.03 0.56 -13.41
CA TYR A 240 3.58 1.15 -14.66
C TYR A 240 4.52 2.27 -15.03
N GLU A 241 5.42 2.07 -15.97
CA GLU A 241 6.44 3.05 -16.36
C GLU A 241 6.48 3.18 -17.88
N ASN A 242 6.60 4.42 -18.36
CA ASN A 242 6.65 4.75 -19.80
C ASN A 242 5.49 4.11 -20.61
N GLY A 243 4.28 4.12 -20.04
CA GLY A 243 3.09 3.58 -20.70
C GLY A 243 2.93 2.05 -20.60
N THR A 244 3.86 1.36 -19.95
CA THR A 244 3.89 -0.12 -19.91
C THR A 244 3.67 -0.63 -18.50
N PHE A 245 2.71 -1.56 -18.35
CA PHE A 245 2.52 -2.35 -17.13
C PHE A 245 3.43 -3.57 -17.18
N GLN A 246 4.37 -3.67 -16.25
CA GLN A 246 5.43 -4.68 -16.31
C GLN A 246 5.85 -5.16 -14.93
N GLN A 247 6.38 -6.38 -14.89
CA GLN A 247 6.95 -6.94 -13.68
C GLN A 247 8.32 -6.29 -13.41
N VAL A 248 8.56 -5.92 -12.17
CA VAL A 248 9.86 -5.44 -11.68
C VAL A 248 10.66 -6.66 -11.23
N PRO A 249 11.93 -6.79 -11.67
CA PRO A 249 12.77 -7.91 -11.22
C PRO A 249 13.07 -7.79 -9.73
N TRP A 250 13.28 -8.91 -9.06
CA TRP A 250 13.57 -8.96 -7.63
C TRP A 250 14.95 -8.44 -7.26
#